data_AF-A0A7Y3JGF2-F1
#
_entry.id   AF-A0A7Y3JGF2-F1
#
_cell.length_a   1.000
_cell.length_b   1.000
_cell.length_c   1.000
_cell.angle_alpha   90.00
_cell.angle_beta   90.00
_cell.angle_gamma   90.00
#
_symmetry.space_group_name_H-M   'P 1'
#
loop_
_entity.id
_entity.type
_entity.pdbx_description
1 polymer ?
#
loop_
_entity_poly.entity_id
_entity_poly.type
_entity_poly.pdbx_seq_one_letter_code
_entity_poly.pdbx_strand_id
1 'polypeptide(L)'
;LSSTIRNLMNIFRKFVTQDVASRAYKERQIKLEGTKQELTILFTDIKGFTYMTETLGNDIIKLLNLHYDKAIRHIQEKDGIVGSIIGDALLAVFGTIEGAKTSRSLKAIESAYLIQEVAATVRQLMTQKRNEIVAERGSLTPEEERVFKAVLIEVGVGIDGGEVFYGNIGSYVRMTNTVIGDNVNSASRLEGLTRIYKVPVIVSEYVKNEVELESGEYFFLELDRVQVKGKTEGKRIFWPVQRKTMESALASKIAIFSKALEDYYAGRWTDAEQGFKASDLDLATVFLERISGVQPPQHWNGIWTMTSK
;
A
#
# COMPACT_ATOMS: atom_id res chain seq x y z
N LEU A 1 0.65 44.03 -4.45
CA LEU A 1 -0.60 43.22 -4.49
C LEU A 1 -0.44 41.89 -5.26
N SER A 2 0.01 41.88 -6.52
CA SER A 2 0.12 40.65 -7.32
C SER A 2 1.10 39.58 -6.76
N SER A 3 2.20 39.98 -6.12
CA SER A 3 3.17 39.05 -5.52
C SER A 3 2.63 38.39 -4.24
N THR A 4 1.98 39.16 -3.37
CA THR A 4 1.37 38.67 -2.12
C THR A 4 0.24 37.69 -2.39
N ILE A 5 -0.64 37.99 -3.35
CA ILE A 5 -1.73 37.07 -3.74
C ILE A 5 -1.18 35.79 -4.35
N ARG A 6 -0.15 35.87 -5.22
CA ARG A 6 0.52 34.67 -5.75
C ARG A 6 1.16 33.83 -4.66
N ASN A 7 1.84 34.46 -3.70
CA ASN A 7 2.43 33.74 -2.58
C ASN A 7 1.35 33.05 -1.72
N LEU A 8 0.26 33.75 -1.40
CA LEU A 8 -0.85 33.19 -0.64
C LEU A 8 -1.49 32.01 -1.37
N MET A 9 -1.71 32.11 -2.68
CA MET A 9 -2.22 31.01 -3.49
C MET A 9 -1.25 29.82 -3.54
N ASN A 10 0.05 30.08 -3.63
CA ASN A 10 1.07 29.03 -3.60
C ASN A 10 1.11 28.31 -2.24
N ILE A 11 0.93 29.04 -1.14
CA ILE A 11 0.82 28.45 0.20
C ILE A 11 -0.46 27.63 0.29
N PHE A 12 -1.61 28.17 -0.12
CA PHE A 12 -2.91 27.51 -0.02
C PHE A 12 -2.95 26.21 -0.83
N ARG A 13 -2.34 26.18 -2.03
CA ARG A 13 -2.20 24.98 -2.87
C ARG A 13 -1.47 23.82 -2.21
N LYS A 14 -0.70 24.06 -1.14
CA LYS A 14 -0.07 22.98 -0.36
C LYS A 14 -1.03 22.27 0.59
N PHE A 15 -2.18 22.89 0.88
CA PHE A 15 -3.16 22.41 1.85
C PHE A 15 -4.48 21.95 1.21
N VAL A 16 -4.64 22.14 -0.10
CA VAL A 16 -5.83 21.69 -0.84
C VAL A 16 -5.42 20.75 -1.97
N THR A 17 -6.29 19.79 -2.27
CA THR A 17 -6.09 18.86 -3.38
C THR A 17 -6.14 19.60 -4.73
N GLN A 18 -5.44 19.06 -5.73
CA GLN A 18 -5.26 19.71 -7.03
C GLN A 18 -6.59 19.91 -7.78
N ASP A 19 -7.51 18.97 -7.64
CA ASP A 19 -8.87 19.05 -8.20
C ASP A 19 -9.67 20.18 -7.55
N VAL A 20 -9.64 20.31 -6.21
CA VAL A 20 -10.33 21.38 -5.49
C VAL A 20 -9.77 22.74 -5.87
N ALA A 21 -8.44 22.90 -5.92
CA ALA A 21 -7.83 24.14 -6.36
C ALA A 21 -8.21 24.50 -7.80
N SER A 22 -8.24 23.51 -8.69
CA SER A 22 -8.60 23.69 -10.10
C SER A 22 -10.07 24.08 -10.27
N ARG A 23 -10.98 23.42 -9.53
CA ARG A 23 -12.41 23.73 -9.51
C ARG A 23 -12.70 25.09 -8.92
N ALA A 24 -12.08 25.44 -7.78
CA ALA A 24 -12.19 26.75 -7.18
C ALA A 24 -11.79 27.88 -8.15
N TYR A 25 -10.72 27.65 -8.92
CA TYR A 25 -10.27 28.61 -9.93
C TYR A 25 -11.24 28.72 -11.12
N LYS A 26 -11.75 27.60 -11.64
CA LYS A 26 -12.65 27.57 -12.82
C LYS A 26 -14.07 28.03 -12.49
N GLU A 27 -14.65 27.50 -11.42
CA GLU A 27 -16.06 27.67 -11.04
C GLU A 27 -16.28 28.87 -10.11
N ARG A 28 -15.20 29.43 -9.53
CA ARG A 28 -15.24 30.50 -8.51
C ARG A 28 -16.07 30.17 -7.26
N GLN A 29 -16.42 28.90 -7.06
CA GLN A 29 -17.13 28.38 -5.90
C GLN A 29 -16.64 26.97 -5.60
N ILE A 30 -16.78 26.55 -4.34
CA ILE A 30 -16.58 25.16 -3.93
C ILE A 30 -17.86 24.74 -3.20
N LYS A 31 -18.54 23.72 -3.73
CA LYS A 31 -19.78 23.19 -3.14
C LYS A 31 -19.50 22.00 -2.25
N LEU A 32 -20.34 21.81 -1.24
CA LEU A 32 -20.45 20.56 -0.48
C LEU A 32 -21.24 19.56 -1.33
N GLU A 33 -20.52 18.81 -2.15
CA GLU A 33 -21.11 17.82 -3.04
C GLU A 33 -20.12 16.68 -3.27
N GLY A 34 -20.66 15.49 -3.48
CA GLY A 34 -19.89 14.32 -3.88
C GLY A 34 -20.70 13.50 -4.85
N THR A 35 -20.02 12.87 -5.80
CA THR A 35 -20.63 12.00 -6.79
C THR A 35 -20.07 10.59 -6.65
N LYS A 36 -20.87 9.61 -7.08
CA LYS A 36 -20.39 8.25 -7.24
C LYS A 36 -19.43 8.20 -8.41
N GLN A 37 -18.25 7.65 -8.19
CA GLN A 37 -17.21 7.51 -9.19
C GLN A 37 -16.54 6.15 -9.03
N GLU A 38 -16.17 5.56 -10.16
CA GLU A 38 -15.33 4.37 -10.21
C GLU A 38 -13.87 4.77 -10.06
N LEU A 39 -13.31 4.60 -8.86
CA LEU A 39 -11.96 5.02 -8.51
C LEU A 39 -11.12 3.85 -8.01
N THR A 40 -9.80 4.00 -8.11
CA THR A 40 -8.84 3.13 -7.43
C THR A 40 -8.27 3.89 -6.23
N ILE A 41 -8.25 3.23 -5.08
CA ILE A 41 -7.81 3.76 -3.80
C ILE A 41 -6.50 3.10 -3.43
N LEU A 42 -5.51 3.90 -3.09
CA LEU A 42 -4.22 3.47 -2.56
C LEU A 42 -4.10 3.96 -1.12
N PHE A 43 -3.85 3.01 -0.21
CA PHE A 43 -3.40 3.28 1.15
C PHE A 43 -1.95 2.84 1.28
N THR A 44 -1.13 3.67 1.91
CA THR A 44 0.25 3.33 2.23
C THR A 44 0.54 3.71 3.66
N ASP A 45 1.33 2.90 4.36
CA ASP A 45 1.72 3.14 5.75
C ASP A 45 3.17 2.69 6.03
N ILE A 46 3.83 3.34 6.99
CA ILE A 46 5.20 3.01 7.39
C ILE A 46 5.17 1.92 8.46
N LYS A 47 5.84 0.79 8.21
CA LYS A 47 5.91 -0.31 9.17
C LYS A 47 6.76 0.09 10.38
N GLY A 48 6.27 -0.22 11.59
CA GLY A 48 7.02 0.00 12.83
C GLY A 48 7.07 1.45 13.31
N PHE A 49 6.15 2.31 12.85
CA PHE A 49 6.17 3.75 13.15
C PHE A 49 6.20 4.10 14.65
N THR A 50 5.50 3.35 15.52
CA THR A 50 5.57 3.57 16.97
C THR A 50 7.00 3.51 17.49
N TYR A 51 7.76 2.47 17.12
CA TYR A 51 9.17 2.34 17.51
C TYR A 51 10.03 3.50 16.96
N MET A 52 9.73 3.95 15.74
CA MET A 52 10.44 5.05 15.10
C MET A 52 10.21 6.38 15.83
N THR A 53 8.96 6.70 16.17
CA THR A 53 8.62 7.93 16.90
C THR A 53 9.27 7.99 18.28
N GLU A 54 9.26 6.87 19.01
CA GLU A 54 9.92 6.76 20.33
C GLU A 54 11.45 6.91 20.23
N THR A 55 12.06 6.41 19.15
CA THR A 55 13.51 6.41 18.99
C THR A 55 14.06 7.71 18.40
N LEU A 56 13.37 8.30 17.42
CA LEU A 56 13.83 9.49 16.69
C LEU A 56 13.35 10.81 17.31
N GLY A 57 12.30 10.79 18.14
CA GLY A 57 11.70 12.01 18.68
C GLY A 57 11.36 13.01 17.56
N ASN A 58 11.86 14.23 17.65
CA ASN A 58 11.59 15.29 16.66
C ASN A 58 12.17 15.01 15.26
N ASP A 59 13.20 14.17 15.13
CA ASP A 59 13.81 13.86 13.83
C ASP A 59 12.90 12.99 12.95
N ILE A 60 11.83 12.39 13.50
CA ILE A 60 10.80 11.69 12.72
C ILE A 60 10.21 12.58 11.64
N ILE A 61 10.03 13.88 11.92
CA ILE A 61 9.44 14.84 10.98
C ILE A 61 10.31 15.01 9.74
N LYS A 62 11.65 14.98 9.90
CA LYS A 62 12.58 15.06 8.75
C LYS A 62 12.48 13.81 7.89
N LEU A 63 12.41 12.65 8.52
CA LEU A 63 12.27 11.36 7.83
C LEU A 63 10.93 11.27 7.07
N LEU A 64 9.84 11.68 7.71
CA LEU A 64 8.51 11.73 7.09
C LEU A 64 8.49 12.70 5.91
N ASN A 65 9.00 13.92 6.07
CA ASN A 65 9.04 14.88 4.98
C ASN A 65 9.88 14.39 3.79
N LEU A 66 11.01 13.72 4.04
CA LEU A 66 11.83 13.12 2.98
C LEU A 66 11.08 12.03 2.21
N HIS A 67 10.37 11.17 2.93
CA HIS A 67 9.57 10.10 2.33
C HIS A 67 8.36 10.65 1.57
N TYR A 68 7.57 11.52 2.20
CA TYR A 68 6.35 12.08 1.64
C TYR A 68 6.58 12.99 0.45
N ASP A 69 7.63 13.82 0.43
CA ASP A 69 7.90 14.67 -0.74
C ASP A 69 8.02 13.85 -2.02
N LYS A 70 8.74 12.72 -1.96
CA LYS A 70 8.92 11.82 -3.10
C LYS A 70 7.68 10.95 -3.35
N ALA A 71 7.08 10.38 -2.32
CA ALA A 71 5.90 9.53 -2.45
C ALA A 71 4.71 10.28 -3.05
N ILE A 72 4.41 11.48 -2.53
CA ILE A 72 3.33 12.35 -3.04
C ILE A 72 3.59 12.75 -4.48
N ARG A 73 4.84 13.09 -4.82
CA ARG A 73 5.23 13.42 -6.19
C ARG A 73 4.98 12.27 -7.15
N HIS A 74 5.39 11.05 -6.82
CA HIS A 74 5.17 9.89 -7.68
C HIS A 74 3.69 9.56 -7.88
N ILE A 75 2.87 9.72 -6.84
CA ILE A 75 1.41 9.59 -6.95
C ILE A 75 0.87 10.63 -7.95
N GLN A 76 1.31 11.88 -7.85
CA GLN A 76 0.87 12.96 -8.75
C GLN A 76 1.35 12.79 -10.19
N GLU A 77 2.59 12.32 -10.39
CA GLU A 77 3.15 11.99 -11.72
C GLU A 77 2.37 10.88 -12.43
N LYS A 78 1.64 10.07 -11.67
CA LYS A 78 0.74 9.02 -12.14
C LYS A 78 -0.74 9.42 -12.04
N ASP A 79 -1.04 10.73 -12.11
CA ASP A 79 -2.39 11.30 -12.09
C ASP A 79 -3.22 10.93 -10.85
N GLY A 80 -2.56 10.52 -9.77
CA GLY A 80 -3.18 10.27 -8.48
C GLY A 80 -3.34 11.54 -7.66
N ILE A 81 -4.40 11.60 -6.86
CA ILE A 81 -4.66 12.70 -5.92
C ILE A 81 -4.47 12.16 -4.51
N VAL A 82 -3.53 12.74 -3.77
CA VAL A 82 -3.39 12.49 -2.33
C VAL A 82 -4.50 13.24 -1.62
N GLY A 83 -5.50 12.50 -1.14
CA GLY A 83 -6.69 13.06 -0.48
C GLY A 83 -6.45 13.37 0.99
N SER A 84 -5.63 12.59 1.69
CA SER A 84 -5.34 12.80 3.11
C SER A 84 -4.00 12.22 3.53
N ILE A 85 -3.37 12.88 4.50
CA ILE A 85 -2.24 12.36 5.29
C ILE A 85 -2.79 12.09 6.68
N ILE A 86 -2.67 10.84 7.16
CA ILE A 86 -3.27 10.37 8.41
C ILE A 86 -2.17 9.73 9.25
N GLY A 87 -1.53 10.54 10.10
CA GLY A 87 -0.35 10.07 10.85
C GLY A 87 0.80 9.74 9.91
N ASP A 88 1.19 8.47 9.89
CA ASP A 88 2.17 7.84 9.02
C ASP A 88 1.62 7.36 7.67
N ALA A 89 0.29 7.35 7.50
CA ALA A 89 -0.35 6.85 6.30
C ALA A 89 -0.67 7.94 5.25
N LEU A 90 -0.62 7.57 3.96
CA LEU A 90 -1.18 8.36 2.86
C LEU A 90 -2.39 7.65 2.25
N LEU A 91 -3.43 8.43 1.98
CA LEU A 91 -4.59 8.04 1.19
C LEU A 91 -4.56 8.76 -0.15
N ALA A 92 -4.50 7.99 -1.24
CA ALA A 92 -4.59 8.50 -2.59
C ALA A 92 -5.71 7.85 -3.41
N VAL A 93 -6.22 8.60 -4.39
CA VAL A 93 -7.24 8.15 -5.33
C VAL A 93 -6.78 8.35 -6.77
N PHE A 94 -7.15 7.42 -7.64
CA PHE A 94 -6.84 7.42 -9.07
C PHE A 94 -8.13 7.26 -9.88
N GLY A 95 -8.17 7.86 -11.07
CA GLY A 95 -9.34 7.83 -11.95
C GLY A 95 -10.26 9.04 -11.83
N THR A 96 -9.86 10.09 -11.12
CA THR A 96 -10.63 11.35 -11.01
C THR A 96 -10.57 12.20 -12.28
N ILE A 97 -9.62 11.92 -13.17
CA ILE A 97 -9.47 12.58 -14.47
C ILE A 97 -10.24 11.79 -15.54
N GLU A 98 -11.29 12.39 -16.07
CA GLU A 98 -12.09 11.79 -17.15
C GLU A 98 -11.27 11.62 -18.44
N GLY A 99 -11.51 10.52 -19.16
CA GLY A 99 -10.90 10.26 -20.48
C GLY A 99 -9.43 9.82 -20.45
N ALA A 100 -8.88 9.48 -19.28
CA ALA A 100 -7.54 8.90 -19.19
C ALA A 100 -7.48 7.59 -20.01
N LYS A 101 -6.46 7.47 -20.88
CA LYS A 101 -6.26 6.29 -21.73
C LYS A 101 -5.72 5.07 -20.98
N THR A 102 -5.10 5.30 -19.82
CA THR A 102 -4.42 4.27 -19.04
C THR A 102 -5.20 3.99 -17.76
N SER A 103 -5.33 2.71 -17.42
CA SER A 103 -6.03 2.21 -16.23
C SER A 103 -5.59 2.93 -14.95
N ARG A 104 -6.59 3.38 -14.18
CA ARG A 104 -6.42 3.91 -12.82
C ARG A 104 -5.73 2.91 -11.89
N SER A 105 -6.02 1.62 -12.04
CA SER A 105 -5.39 0.55 -11.26
C SER A 105 -3.94 0.31 -11.64
N LEU A 106 -3.60 0.42 -12.93
CA LEU A 106 -2.20 0.31 -13.36
C LEU A 106 -1.37 1.45 -12.77
N LYS A 107 -1.85 2.69 -12.88
CA LYS A 107 -1.20 3.88 -12.30
C LYS A 107 -1.02 3.77 -10.79
N ALA A 108 -2.00 3.20 -10.08
CA ALA A 108 -1.89 2.96 -8.64
C ALA A 108 -0.79 1.94 -8.30
N ILE A 109 -0.71 0.83 -9.04
CA ILE A 109 0.36 -0.17 -8.85
C ILE A 109 1.75 0.43 -9.16
N GLU A 110 1.88 1.18 -10.26
CA GLU A 110 3.13 1.86 -10.59
C GLU A 110 3.56 2.83 -9.49
N SER A 111 2.61 3.63 -8.97
CA SER A 111 2.87 4.54 -7.85
C SER A 111 3.32 3.78 -6.60
N ALA A 112 2.68 2.65 -6.30
CA ALA A 112 3.06 1.80 -5.17
C ALA A 112 4.51 1.32 -5.27
N TYR A 113 4.95 0.89 -6.46
CA TYR A 113 6.33 0.45 -6.66
C TYR A 113 7.34 1.60 -6.61
N LEU A 114 7.01 2.78 -7.13
CA LEU A 114 7.85 3.98 -6.98
C LEU A 114 7.99 4.38 -5.50
N ILE A 115 6.93 4.23 -4.69
CA ILE A 115 6.99 4.44 -3.23
C ILE A 115 7.94 3.43 -2.57
N GLN A 116 7.94 2.17 -3.01
CA GLN A 116 8.89 1.16 -2.52
C GLN A 116 10.34 1.51 -2.88
N GLU A 117 10.58 2.05 -4.08
CA GLU A 117 11.91 2.53 -4.50
C GLU A 117 12.39 3.71 -3.65
N VAL A 118 11.50 4.63 -3.25
CA VAL A 118 11.82 5.70 -2.31
C VAL A 118 12.28 5.12 -0.97
N ALA A 119 11.53 4.16 -0.41
CA ALA A 119 11.89 3.51 0.85
C ALA A 119 13.24 2.77 0.73
N ALA A 120 13.47 2.05 -0.37
CA ALA A 120 14.73 1.36 -0.64
C ALA A 120 15.91 2.33 -0.74
N THR A 121 15.72 3.48 -1.39
CA THR A 121 16.76 4.53 -1.49
C THR A 121 17.13 5.09 -0.12
N VAL A 122 16.15 5.31 0.76
CA VAL A 122 16.42 5.74 2.15
C VAL A 122 17.21 4.67 2.90
N ARG A 123 16.81 3.39 2.82
CA ARG A 123 17.54 2.28 3.45
C ARG A 123 18.99 2.19 2.95
N GLN A 124 19.22 2.32 1.64
CA GLN A 124 20.55 2.33 1.05
C GLN A 124 21.41 3.48 1.57
N LEU A 125 20.86 4.71 1.59
CA LEU A 125 21.56 5.88 2.09
C LEU A 125 21.95 5.73 3.58
N MET A 126 21.02 5.25 4.40
CA MET A 126 21.28 5.04 5.83
C MET A 126 22.31 3.92 6.05
N THR A 127 22.28 2.86 5.23
CA THR A 127 23.26 1.78 5.29
C THR A 127 24.65 2.26 4.91
N GLN A 128 24.76 3.10 3.88
CA GLN A 128 26.02 3.74 3.51
C GLN A 128 26.56 4.60 4.67
N LYS A 129 25.70 5.42 5.29
CA LYS A 129 26.08 6.25 6.44
C LYS A 129 26.55 5.42 7.63
N ARG A 130 25.88 4.31 7.93
CA ARG A 130 26.34 3.35 8.94
C ARG A 130 27.74 2.82 8.62
N ASN A 131 27.97 2.40 7.38
CA ASN A 131 29.25 1.82 6.99
C ASN A 131 30.40 2.84 7.10
N GLU A 132 30.15 4.11 6.78
CA GLU A 132 31.12 5.20 6.98
C GLU A 132 31.49 5.36 8.47
N ILE A 133 30.49 5.41 9.37
CA ILE A 133 30.71 5.54 10.81
C ILE A 133 31.48 4.33 11.36
N VAL A 134 31.10 3.12 10.95
CA VAL A 134 31.74 1.88 11.35
C VAL A 134 33.19 1.81 10.84
N ALA A 135 33.47 2.29 9.63
CA ALA A 135 34.83 2.34 9.10
C ALA A 135 35.74 3.30 9.89
N GLU A 136 35.19 4.41 10.39
CA GLU A 136 35.93 5.39 11.20
C GLU A 136 36.10 4.97 12.66
N ARG A 137 35.08 4.35 13.26
CA ARG A 137 34.98 4.13 14.72
C ARG A 137 34.94 2.66 15.15
N GLY A 138 34.92 1.72 14.21
CA GLY A 138 34.87 0.28 14.44
C GLY A 138 33.47 -0.30 14.67
N SER A 139 32.60 0.38 15.43
CA SER A 139 31.20 -0.05 15.64
C SER A 139 30.27 1.12 15.95
N LEU A 140 28.96 0.90 15.80
CA LEU A 140 27.94 1.79 16.34
C LEU A 140 27.80 1.58 17.85
N THR A 141 27.45 2.65 18.56
CA THR A 141 26.92 2.56 19.94
C THR A 141 25.53 1.92 19.94
N PRO A 142 25.05 1.37 21.08
CA PRO A 142 23.70 0.82 21.17
C PRO A 142 22.60 1.82 20.76
N GLU A 143 22.77 3.10 21.10
CA GLU A 143 21.87 4.18 20.73
C GLU A 143 21.88 4.44 19.22
N GLU A 144 23.06 4.48 18.59
CA GLU A 144 23.20 4.63 17.14
C GLU A 144 22.62 3.43 16.39
N GLU A 145 22.77 2.21 16.90
CA GLU A 145 22.17 1.01 16.29
C GLU A 145 20.63 1.06 16.36
N ARG A 146 20.07 1.58 17.47
CA ARG A 146 18.61 1.84 17.58
C ARG A 146 18.16 2.87 16.55
N VAL A 147 18.87 3.99 16.43
CA VAL A 147 18.56 5.02 15.44
C VAL A 147 18.67 4.46 14.02
N PHE A 148 19.73 3.71 13.72
CA PHE A 148 19.92 3.06 12.43
C PHE A 148 18.73 2.15 12.10
N LYS A 149 18.32 1.30 13.04
CA LYS A 149 17.14 0.45 12.86
C LYS A 149 15.86 1.26 12.63
N ALA A 150 15.68 2.38 13.33
CA ALA A 150 14.52 3.24 13.19
C ALA A 150 14.46 3.98 11.84
N VAL A 151 15.60 4.24 11.18
CA VAL A 151 15.62 4.91 9.86
C VAL A 151 15.55 3.95 8.68
N LEU A 152 15.58 2.63 8.91
CA LEU A 152 15.37 1.61 7.88
C LEU A 152 13.88 1.48 7.56
N ILE A 153 13.33 2.50 6.89
CA ILE A 153 11.91 2.56 6.59
C ILE A 153 11.46 1.41 5.68
N GLU A 154 10.36 0.79 6.05
CA GLU A 154 9.61 -0.16 5.24
C GLU A 154 8.19 0.34 5.09
N VAL A 155 7.60 0.10 3.91
CA VAL A 155 6.29 0.65 3.57
C VAL A 155 5.39 -0.48 3.12
N GLY A 156 4.17 -0.54 3.66
CA GLY A 156 3.10 -1.38 3.16
C GLY A 156 2.20 -0.57 2.23
N VAL A 157 1.73 -1.17 1.14
CA VAL A 157 0.74 -0.55 0.25
C VAL A 157 -0.43 -1.49 0.01
N GLY A 158 -1.64 -1.01 0.23
CA GLY A 158 -2.90 -1.68 -0.07
C GLY A 158 -3.67 -0.95 -1.15
N ILE A 159 -4.14 -1.66 -2.17
CA ILE A 159 -4.88 -1.07 -3.29
C ILE A 159 -6.20 -1.81 -3.52
N ASP A 160 -7.30 -1.08 -3.53
CA ASP A 160 -8.61 -1.59 -3.94
C ASP A 160 -9.28 -0.58 -4.87
N GLY A 161 -10.36 -0.97 -5.55
CA GLY A 161 -11.12 -0.06 -6.38
C GLY A 161 -12.57 -0.50 -6.57
N GLY A 162 -13.36 0.43 -7.08
CA GLY A 162 -14.78 0.26 -7.32
C GLY A 162 -15.54 1.57 -7.15
N GLU A 163 -16.87 1.47 -7.14
CA GLU A 163 -17.77 2.61 -6.90
C GLU A 163 -17.60 3.18 -5.49
N VAL A 164 -17.18 4.44 -5.40
CA VAL A 164 -17.03 5.20 -4.16
C VAL A 164 -17.65 6.58 -4.30
N PHE A 165 -17.99 7.20 -3.17
CA PHE A 165 -18.35 8.61 -3.14
C PHE A 165 -17.09 9.44 -3.04
N TYR A 166 -16.87 10.33 -4.01
CA TYR A 166 -15.76 11.27 -4.01
C TYR A 166 -16.26 12.70 -4.08
N GLY A 167 -15.74 13.56 -3.21
CA GLY A 167 -16.09 14.97 -3.21
C GLY A 167 -15.85 15.68 -1.89
N ASN A 168 -16.49 16.84 -1.75
CA ASN A 168 -16.30 17.75 -0.64
C ASN A 168 -17.35 17.51 0.45
N ILE A 169 -16.88 17.16 1.64
CA ILE A 169 -17.72 16.83 2.79
C ILE A 169 -17.34 17.74 3.97
N GLY A 170 -18.32 18.11 4.78
CA GLY A 170 -18.14 18.95 5.97
C GLY A 170 -19.20 20.04 6.08
N SER A 171 -18.79 21.22 6.51
CA SER A 171 -19.62 22.42 6.62
C SER A 171 -19.02 23.58 5.84
N TYR A 172 -19.74 24.69 5.73
CA TYR A 172 -19.21 25.93 5.13
C TYR A 172 -18.06 26.56 5.93
N VAL A 173 -17.83 26.12 7.17
CA VAL A 173 -16.71 26.57 8.01
C VAL A 173 -15.48 25.67 7.82
N ARG A 174 -15.69 24.38 7.56
CA ARG A 174 -14.61 23.41 7.36
C ARG A 174 -15.04 22.32 6.39
N MET A 175 -14.34 22.25 5.27
CA MET A 175 -14.60 21.31 4.18
C MET A 175 -13.34 20.52 3.89
N THR A 176 -13.51 19.24 3.58
CA THR A 176 -12.45 18.34 3.16
C THR A 176 -12.91 17.60 1.90
N ASN A 177 -12.06 17.57 0.89
CA ASN A 177 -12.22 16.67 -0.24
C ASN A 177 -11.74 15.29 0.17
N THR A 178 -12.61 14.30 0.08
CA THR A 178 -12.32 12.95 0.55
C THR A 178 -13.09 11.91 -0.25
N VAL A 179 -12.73 10.65 -0.02
CA VAL A 179 -13.36 9.47 -0.60
C VAL A 179 -14.00 8.66 0.51
N ILE A 180 -15.23 8.20 0.29
CA ILE A 180 -15.99 7.37 1.22
C ILE A 180 -16.53 6.15 0.47
N GLY A 181 -16.34 4.97 1.06
CA GLY A 181 -16.92 3.74 0.55
C GLY A 181 -16.30 2.51 1.19
N ASP A 182 -16.92 1.35 0.96
CA ASP A 182 -16.41 0.06 1.42
C ASP A 182 -15.00 -0.22 0.89
N ASN A 183 -14.71 0.19 -0.35
CA ASN A 183 -13.40 0.01 -0.99
C ASN A 183 -12.29 0.83 -0.34
N VAL A 184 -12.60 1.97 0.30
CA VAL A 184 -11.62 2.77 1.06
C VAL A 184 -11.14 1.98 2.27
N ASN A 185 -12.09 1.42 3.03
CA ASN A 185 -11.78 0.57 4.18
C ASN A 185 -11.09 -0.73 3.77
N SER A 186 -11.46 -1.28 2.62
CA SER A 186 -10.84 -2.46 2.04
C SER A 186 -9.38 -2.21 1.68
N ALA A 187 -9.06 -1.12 0.97
CA ALA A 187 -7.67 -0.73 0.67
C ALA A 187 -6.80 -0.57 1.93
N SER A 188 -7.33 0.10 2.97
CA SER A 188 -6.63 0.21 4.27
C SER A 188 -6.39 -1.15 4.93
N ARG A 189 -7.33 -2.10 4.84
CA ARG A 189 -7.12 -3.47 5.36
C ARG A 189 -6.07 -4.22 4.55
N LEU A 190 -6.08 -4.09 3.22
CA LEU A 190 -5.07 -4.72 2.36
C LEU A 190 -3.66 -4.21 2.69
N GLU A 191 -3.53 -2.92 3.01
CA GLU A 191 -2.26 -2.36 3.50
C GLU A 191 -1.83 -3.07 4.78
N GLY A 192 -2.71 -3.17 5.79
CA GLY A 192 -2.36 -3.85 7.05
C GLY A 192 -1.94 -5.32 6.87
N LEU A 193 -2.53 -6.02 5.89
CA LEU A 193 -2.17 -7.39 5.54
C LEU A 193 -0.74 -7.53 4.98
N THR A 194 -0.12 -6.45 4.49
CA THR A 194 1.28 -6.46 4.00
C THR A 194 2.27 -6.87 5.09
N ARG A 195 1.94 -6.61 6.37
CA ARG A 195 2.75 -7.01 7.52
C ARG A 195 2.65 -8.50 7.78
N ILE A 196 1.47 -9.07 7.59
CA ILE A 196 1.18 -10.49 7.82
C ILE A 196 1.81 -11.33 6.72
N TYR A 197 1.53 -11.01 5.47
CA TYR A 197 2.05 -11.76 4.32
C TYR A 197 3.48 -11.38 3.94
N LYS A 198 4.09 -10.40 4.62
CA LYS A 198 5.49 -9.97 4.39
C LYS A 198 5.77 -9.59 2.92
N VAL A 199 4.78 -9.01 2.25
CA VAL A 199 4.89 -8.49 0.87
C VAL A 199 4.75 -6.96 0.88
N PRO A 200 5.33 -6.25 -0.10
CA PRO A 200 5.31 -4.78 -0.10
C PRO A 200 3.97 -4.19 -0.56
N VAL A 201 3.26 -4.88 -1.47
CA VAL A 201 2.04 -4.39 -2.11
C VAL A 201 1.00 -5.50 -2.15
N ILE A 202 -0.21 -5.21 -1.71
CA ILE A 202 -1.37 -6.09 -1.82
C ILE A 202 -2.47 -5.36 -2.58
N VAL A 203 -3.07 -6.04 -3.56
CA VAL A 203 -4.17 -5.53 -4.37
C VAL A 203 -5.38 -6.45 -4.30
N SER A 204 -6.56 -5.87 -4.49
CA SER A 204 -7.79 -6.64 -4.63
C SER A 204 -7.92 -7.31 -6.00
N GLU A 205 -8.86 -8.24 -6.09
CA GLU A 205 -9.27 -8.84 -7.36
C GLU A 205 -9.76 -7.81 -8.39
N TYR A 206 -10.42 -6.74 -7.95
CA TYR A 206 -10.86 -5.66 -8.84
C TYR A 206 -9.67 -5.03 -9.59
N VAL A 207 -8.62 -4.68 -8.84
CA VAL A 207 -7.41 -4.05 -9.37
C VAL A 207 -6.68 -5.01 -10.31
N LYS A 208 -6.57 -6.30 -9.95
CA LYS A 208 -6.01 -7.34 -10.82
C LYS A 208 -6.76 -7.41 -12.15
N ASN A 209 -8.08 -7.56 -12.10
CA ASN A 209 -8.88 -7.75 -13.31
C ASN A 209 -8.82 -6.52 -14.22
N GLU A 210 -8.83 -5.31 -13.66
CA GLU A 210 -8.70 -4.08 -14.45
C GLU A 210 -7.33 -3.98 -15.14
N VAL A 211 -6.25 -4.39 -14.48
CA VAL A 211 -4.89 -4.30 -15.05
C VAL A 211 -4.62 -5.40 -16.06
N GLU A 212 -5.07 -6.64 -15.84
CA GLU A 212 -4.87 -7.76 -16.77
C GLU A 212 -5.54 -7.54 -18.14
N LEU A 213 -6.59 -6.71 -18.19
CA LEU A 213 -7.24 -6.33 -19.45
C LEU A 213 -6.40 -5.37 -20.32
N GLU A 214 -5.47 -4.62 -19.71
CA GLU A 214 -4.73 -3.56 -20.39
C GLU A 214 -3.22 -3.84 -20.48
N SER A 215 -2.65 -4.55 -19.51
CA SER A 215 -1.20 -4.72 -19.37
C SER A 215 -0.80 -6.15 -19.01
N GLY A 216 0.21 -6.65 -19.74
CA GLY A 216 0.89 -7.90 -19.44
C GLY A 216 2.12 -7.74 -18.53
N GLU A 217 2.43 -6.53 -18.03
CA GLU A 217 3.69 -6.25 -17.31
C GLU A 217 3.76 -6.89 -15.92
N TYR A 218 2.61 -7.22 -15.34
CA TYR A 218 2.51 -7.76 -13.99
C TYR A 218 2.04 -9.23 -14.01
N PHE A 219 2.54 -9.99 -13.06
CA PHE A 219 2.02 -11.29 -12.66
C PHE A 219 1.37 -11.14 -11.29
N PHE A 220 0.11 -11.53 -11.15
CA PHE A 220 -0.62 -11.40 -9.88
C PHE A 220 -0.57 -12.72 -9.12
N LEU A 221 0.29 -12.79 -8.11
CA LEU A 221 0.34 -13.94 -7.20
C LEU A 221 -0.86 -13.88 -6.25
N GLU A 222 -1.76 -14.87 -6.29
CA GLU A 222 -2.80 -15.01 -5.27
C GLU A 222 -2.12 -15.28 -3.92
N LEU A 223 -2.39 -14.44 -2.92
CA LEU A 223 -1.81 -14.56 -1.59
C LEU A 223 -2.71 -15.40 -0.68
N ASP A 224 -4.01 -15.12 -0.66
CA ASP A 224 -4.99 -15.78 0.20
C ASP A 224 -6.44 -15.40 -0.20
N ARG A 225 -7.41 -16.07 0.42
CA ARG A 225 -8.83 -15.70 0.49
C ARG A 225 -9.16 -15.21 1.89
N VAL A 226 -9.22 -13.90 2.06
CA VAL A 226 -9.47 -13.26 3.36
C VAL A 226 -10.94 -12.95 3.56
N GLN A 227 -11.49 -13.32 4.72
CA GLN A 227 -12.87 -13.01 5.06
C GLN A 227 -12.99 -11.57 5.58
N VAL A 228 -13.95 -10.82 5.05
CA VAL A 228 -14.31 -9.52 5.63
C VAL A 228 -15.19 -9.75 6.84
N LYS A 229 -14.85 -9.12 7.98
CA LYS A 229 -15.65 -9.18 9.20
C LYS A 229 -17.12 -8.86 8.90
N GLY A 230 -18.01 -9.82 9.18
CA GLY A 230 -19.45 -9.70 8.95
C GLY A 230 -19.94 -10.08 7.54
N LYS A 231 -19.08 -10.55 6.63
CA LYS A 231 -19.46 -11.10 5.31
C LYS A 231 -19.08 -12.58 5.22
N THR A 232 -19.89 -13.38 4.52
CA THR A 232 -19.68 -14.83 4.36
C THR A 232 -18.74 -15.20 3.21
N GLU A 233 -18.57 -14.30 2.24
CA GLU A 233 -17.67 -14.52 1.10
C GLU A 233 -16.25 -14.02 1.39
N GLY A 234 -15.27 -14.89 1.15
CA GLY A 234 -13.85 -14.54 1.19
C GLY A 234 -13.45 -13.78 -0.07
N LYS A 235 -12.69 -12.70 0.08
CA LYS A 235 -12.11 -11.96 -1.05
C LYS A 235 -10.70 -12.45 -1.33
N ARG A 236 -10.41 -12.71 -2.60
CA ARG A 236 -9.05 -12.98 -3.05
C ARG A 236 -8.21 -11.71 -3.03
N ILE A 237 -6.97 -11.87 -2.59
CA ILE A 237 -5.98 -10.80 -2.53
C ILE A 237 -4.71 -11.24 -3.25
N PHE A 238 -4.02 -10.28 -3.87
CA PHE A 238 -2.93 -10.57 -4.78
C PHE A 238 -1.72 -9.69 -4.52
N TRP A 239 -0.53 -10.22 -4.75
CA TRP A 239 0.70 -9.43 -4.86
C TRP A 239 1.04 -9.24 -6.36
N PRO A 240 1.00 -7.99 -6.88
CA PRO A 240 1.35 -7.72 -8.27
C PRO A 240 2.87 -7.73 -8.47
N VAL A 241 3.47 -8.79 -8.99
CA VAL A 241 4.92 -8.89 -9.24
C VAL A 241 5.26 -8.38 -10.65
N GLN A 242 6.21 -7.47 -10.79
CA GLN A 242 6.68 -7.02 -12.11
C GLN A 242 7.40 -8.16 -12.82
N ARG A 243 6.95 -8.51 -14.04
CA ARG A 243 7.54 -9.62 -14.81
C ARG A 243 9.01 -9.37 -15.17
N LYS A 244 9.35 -8.12 -15.48
CA LYS A 244 10.72 -7.74 -15.87
C LYS A 244 11.76 -7.94 -14.76
N THR A 245 11.33 -7.89 -13.49
CA THR A 245 12.19 -8.09 -12.32
C THR A 245 12.03 -9.49 -11.72
N MET A 246 11.19 -10.34 -12.32
CA MET A 246 10.97 -11.69 -11.83
C MET A 246 12.10 -12.59 -12.31
N GLU A 247 13.06 -12.81 -11.43
CA GLU A 247 14.13 -13.79 -11.65
C GLU A 247 13.55 -15.20 -11.79
N SER A 248 14.24 -16.08 -12.53
CA SER A 248 13.81 -17.46 -12.74
C SER A 248 13.62 -18.23 -11.43
N ALA A 249 14.48 -17.98 -10.44
CA ALA A 249 14.38 -18.56 -9.11
C ALA A 249 13.08 -18.15 -8.39
N LEU A 250 12.72 -16.85 -8.44
CA LEU A 250 11.48 -16.36 -7.86
C LEU A 250 10.25 -16.96 -8.57
N ALA A 251 10.29 -17.08 -9.90
CA ALA A 251 9.21 -17.70 -10.67
C ALA A 251 8.96 -19.16 -10.25
N SER A 252 10.02 -19.94 -10.05
CA SER A 252 9.90 -21.33 -9.56
C SER A 252 9.32 -21.40 -8.15
N LYS A 253 9.81 -20.54 -7.22
CA LYS A 253 9.27 -20.45 -5.86
C LYS A 253 7.78 -20.11 -5.85
N ILE A 254 7.38 -19.14 -6.69
CA ILE A 254 5.98 -18.74 -6.88
C ILE A 254 5.13 -19.90 -7.39
N ALA A 255 5.61 -20.67 -8.37
CA ALA A 255 4.85 -21.82 -8.90
C ALA A 255 4.60 -22.89 -7.81
N ILE A 256 5.62 -23.18 -7.01
CA ILE A 256 5.51 -24.12 -5.87
C ILE A 256 4.51 -23.59 -4.84
N PHE A 257 4.59 -22.30 -4.49
CA PHE A 257 3.66 -21.67 -3.56
C PHE A 257 2.22 -21.72 -4.06
N SER A 258 1.97 -21.35 -5.32
CA SER A 258 0.62 -21.38 -5.91
C SER A 258 0.01 -22.77 -5.86
N LYS A 259 0.81 -23.81 -6.13
CA LYS A 259 0.36 -25.20 -6.00
C LYS A 259 0.02 -25.57 -4.55
N ALA A 260 0.86 -25.17 -3.59
CA ALA A 260 0.60 -25.38 -2.17
C ALA A 260 -0.68 -24.67 -1.70
N LEU A 261 -0.96 -23.48 -2.23
CA LEU A 261 -2.18 -22.73 -1.94
C LEU A 261 -3.44 -23.43 -2.49
N GLU A 262 -3.38 -24.05 -3.67
CA GLU A 262 -4.47 -24.91 -4.18
C GLU A 262 -4.72 -26.12 -3.28
N ASP A 263 -3.65 -26.79 -2.83
CA ASP A 263 -3.74 -27.93 -1.92
C ASP A 263 -4.32 -27.50 -0.57
N TYR A 264 -3.92 -26.32 -0.07
CA TYR A 264 -4.48 -25.70 1.13
C TYR A 264 -5.99 -25.48 1.00
N TYR A 265 -6.45 -24.85 -0.09
CA TYR A 265 -7.88 -24.63 -0.33
C TYR A 265 -8.67 -25.92 -0.47
N ALA A 266 -8.07 -26.97 -1.04
CA ALA A 266 -8.71 -28.27 -1.18
C ALA A 266 -8.69 -29.12 0.11
N GLY A 267 -8.11 -28.62 1.20
CA GLY A 267 -8.00 -29.35 2.47
C GLY A 267 -6.91 -30.43 2.48
N ARG A 268 -6.05 -30.50 1.45
CA ARG A 268 -4.87 -31.39 1.41
C ARG A 268 -3.71 -30.78 2.20
N TRP A 269 -3.91 -30.58 3.51
CA TRP A 269 -2.98 -29.81 4.33
C TRP A 269 -1.58 -30.43 4.44
N THR A 270 -1.44 -31.75 4.35
CA THR A 270 -0.13 -32.41 4.29
C THR A 270 0.66 -32.02 3.05
N ASP A 271 0.01 -32.02 1.88
CA ASP A 271 0.63 -31.64 0.60
C ASP A 271 0.93 -30.14 0.59
N ALA A 272 -0.02 -29.34 1.09
CA ALA A 272 0.14 -27.89 1.25
C ALA A 272 1.34 -27.56 2.14
N GLU A 273 1.51 -28.24 3.28
CA GLU A 273 2.64 -28.04 4.20
C GLU A 273 3.99 -28.30 3.51
N GLN A 274 4.08 -29.40 2.75
CA GLN A 274 5.29 -29.73 1.99
C GLN A 274 5.58 -28.67 0.93
N GLY A 275 4.57 -28.26 0.17
CA GLY A 275 4.68 -27.22 -0.85
C GLY A 275 5.08 -25.86 -0.27
N PHE A 276 4.47 -25.45 0.84
CA PHE A 276 4.82 -24.19 1.52
C PHE A 276 6.27 -24.18 2.01
N LYS A 277 6.75 -25.27 2.63
CA LYS A 277 8.16 -25.42 3.02
C LYS A 277 9.09 -25.38 1.81
N ALA A 278 8.72 -26.07 0.72
CA ALA A 278 9.52 -26.13 -0.51
C ALA A 278 9.56 -24.80 -1.28
N SER A 279 8.54 -23.95 -1.13
CA SER A 279 8.48 -22.65 -1.81
C SER A 279 9.56 -21.68 -1.31
N ASP A 280 9.99 -21.81 -0.05
CA ASP A 280 10.98 -20.92 0.58
C ASP A 280 10.66 -19.43 0.37
N LEU A 281 9.37 -19.09 0.51
CA LEU A 281 8.86 -17.72 0.52
C LEU A 281 8.43 -17.36 1.94
N ASP A 282 8.81 -16.17 2.40
CA ASP A 282 8.43 -15.67 3.72
C ASP A 282 6.91 -15.65 3.92
N LEU A 283 6.14 -15.37 2.87
CA LEU A 283 4.68 -15.35 2.92
C LEU A 283 4.06 -16.73 3.22
N ALA A 284 4.77 -17.82 2.93
CA ALA A 284 4.32 -19.19 3.23
C ALA A 284 4.29 -19.48 4.74
N THR A 285 5.04 -18.72 5.55
CA THR A 285 5.06 -18.88 7.02
C THR A 285 3.68 -18.72 7.65
N VAL A 286 2.85 -17.82 7.10
CA VAL A 286 1.46 -17.62 7.54
C VAL A 286 0.65 -18.91 7.45
N PHE A 287 0.82 -19.67 6.38
CA PHE A 287 0.07 -20.91 6.16
C PHE A 287 0.61 -22.07 6.99
N LEU A 288 1.94 -22.16 7.12
CA LEU A 288 2.59 -23.14 7.99
C LEU A 288 2.14 -22.98 9.45
N GLU A 289 2.01 -21.75 9.94
CA GLU A 289 1.48 -21.48 11.28
C GLU A 289 0.02 -21.91 11.42
N ARG A 290 -0.83 -21.66 10.40
CA ARG A 290 -2.25 -22.03 10.42
C ARG A 290 -2.49 -23.54 10.43
N ILE A 291 -1.68 -24.31 9.70
CA ILE A 291 -1.86 -25.78 9.58
C ILE A 291 -1.04 -26.56 10.60
N SER A 292 -0.17 -25.89 11.38
CA SER A 292 0.72 -26.55 12.34
C SER A 292 -0.08 -27.28 13.43
N GLY A 293 0.05 -28.60 13.47
CA GLY A 293 -0.54 -29.43 14.53
C GLY A 293 -2.06 -29.54 14.50
N VAL A 294 -2.72 -29.14 13.41
CA VAL A 294 -4.17 -29.16 13.26
C VAL A 294 -4.61 -29.84 11.95
N GLN A 295 -5.82 -30.41 11.94
CA GLN A 295 -6.44 -30.98 10.76
C GLN A 295 -7.45 -29.99 10.15
N PRO A 296 -7.74 -30.07 8.83
CA PRO A 296 -8.75 -29.21 8.22
C PRO A 296 -10.10 -29.38 8.91
N PRO A 297 -10.86 -28.29 9.15
CA PRO A 297 -12.21 -28.38 9.69
C PRO A 297 -13.12 -29.27 8.82
N GLN A 298 -14.11 -29.94 9.42
CA GLN A 298 -15.05 -30.82 8.70
C GLN A 298 -15.79 -30.13 7.53
N HIS A 299 -15.92 -28.80 7.57
CA HIS A 299 -16.55 -27.99 6.52
C HIS A 299 -15.58 -26.95 5.95
N TRP A 300 -14.32 -27.34 5.75
CA TRP A 300 -13.31 -26.47 5.16
C TRP A 300 -13.76 -25.96 3.79
N ASN A 301 -13.87 -24.64 3.67
CA ASN A 301 -14.31 -23.94 2.45
C ASN A 301 -13.16 -23.17 1.78
N GLY A 302 -11.92 -23.46 2.18
CA GLY A 302 -10.73 -22.76 1.68
C GLY A 302 -10.48 -21.39 2.33
N ILE A 303 -11.28 -20.97 3.32
CA ILE A 303 -11.16 -19.65 3.94
C ILE A 303 -10.74 -19.80 5.40
N TRP A 304 -9.57 -19.25 5.72
CA TRP A 304 -9.15 -19.13 7.11
C TRP A 304 -9.88 -17.96 7.79
N THR A 305 -10.59 -18.25 8.88
CA THR A 305 -11.18 -17.20 9.72
C THR A 305 -10.14 -16.76 10.75
N MET A 306 -9.64 -15.52 10.64
CA MET A 306 -8.75 -14.96 11.67
C MET A 306 -9.51 -14.80 12.98
N THR A 307 -9.02 -15.43 14.05
CA THR A 307 -9.60 -15.36 15.40
C THR A 307 -9.06 -14.17 16.21
N SER A 308 -7.96 -13.56 15.78
CA SER A 308 -7.41 -12.33 16.34
C SER A 308 -7.69 -11.11 15.45
N LYS A 309 -7.83 -9.94 16.09
CA LYS A 309 -8.05 -8.64 15.44
C LYS A 309 -6.83 -8.16 14.68
#